data_AF-A0A374VMC0-F1
#
_entry.id   AF-A0A374VMC0-F1
#
_cell.length_a   1.000
_cell.length_b   1.000
_cell.length_c   1.000
_cell.angle_alpha   90.00
_cell.angle_beta   90.00
_cell.angle_gamma   90.00
#
_symmetry.space_group_name_H-M   'P 1'
#
loop_
_entity.id
_entity.type
_entity.pdbx_description
1 polymer ?
#
loop_
_entity_poly.entity_id
_entity_poly.type
_entity_poly.pdbx_seq_one_letter_code
_entity_poly.pdbx_strand_id
1 'polypeptide(L)'
;MNEKIRTYFESIREAAENDAKKVSRGTLEAYWAYEFNCNNDCSEFACNELPWTTDMSDFVKAMREAGLETIAITETSTALLENLHKLANQGCTIDGLCKVTRSNIWGNVEEIPAIRIRLN
;
A
#
# COMPACT_ATOMS: atom_id res chain seq x y z
N MET A 1 14.69 8.26 -6.82
CA MET A 1 13.48 8.23 -7.67
C MET A 1 13.80 8.75 -9.07
N ASN A 2 13.22 8.18 -10.14
CA ASN A 2 13.54 8.62 -11.50
C ASN A 2 12.71 9.84 -11.95
N GLU A 3 13.14 10.50 -13.03
CA GLU A 3 12.53 11.73 -13.52
C GLU A 3 11.07 11.54 -13.97
N LYS A 4 10.74 10.41 -14.60
CA LYS A 4 9.37 10.10 -15.05
C LYS A 4 8.39 10.07 -13.87
N ILE A 5 8.75 9.38 -12.78
CA ILE A 5 7.92 9.27 -11.58
C ILE A 5 7.69 10.66 -10.98
N ARG A 6 8.75 11.46 -10.85
CA ARG A 6 8.68 12.84 -10.36
C ARG A 6 7.73 13.67 -11.23
N THR A 7 7.93 13.70 -12.55
CA THR A 7 7.08 14.50 -13.46
C THR A 7 5.61 14.10 -13.35
N TYR A 8 5.30 12.80 -13.24
CA TYR A 8 3.92 12.33 -13.09
C TYR A 8 3.29 12.85 -11.79
N PHE A 9 3.94 12.67 -10.65
CA PHE A 9 3.36 13.09 -9.36
C PHE A 9 3.32 14.60 -9.18
N GLU A 10 4.27 15.36 -9.73
CA GLU A 10 4.18 16.82 -9.76
C GLU A 10 2.97 17.31 -10.57
N SER A 11 2.61 16.62 -11.67
CA SER A 11 1.40 16.97 -12.42
C SER A 11 0.10 16.69 -11.64
N ILE A 12 0.10 15.68 -10.75
CA ILE A 12 -1.01 15.45 -9.81
C ILE A 12 -1.09 16.59 -8.79
N ARG A 13 0.05 17.03 -8.25
CA ARG A 13 0.11 18.18 -7.31
C ARG A 13 -0.51 19.41 -7.95
N GLU A 14 -0.08 19.76 -9.16
CA GLU A 14 -0.61 20.90 -9.91
C GLU A 14 -2.12 20.75 -10.18
N ALA A 15 -2.58 19.55 -10.56
CA ALA A 15 -4.01 19.30 -10.75
C ALA A 15 -4.82 19.47 -9.46
N ALA A 16 -4.29 19.01 -8.33
CA ALA A 16 -4.93 19.10 -7.03
C ALA A 16 -4.98 20.54 -6.49
N GLU A 17 -3.92 21.32 -6.70
CA GLU A 17 -3.86 22.75 -6.36
C GLU A 17 -4.88 23.57 -7.16
N ASN A 18 -5.12 23.19 -8.42
CA ASN A 18 -6.11 23.84 -9.26
C ASN A 18 -7.56 23.48 -8.87
N ASP A 19 -7.86 22.19 -8.71
CA ASP A 19 -9.18 21.70 -8.29
C ASP A 19 -9.11 20.27 -7.74
N ALA A 20 -8.86 20.14 -6.44
CA ALA A 20 -8.74 18.86 -5.76
C ALA A 20 -9.95 17.92 -5.94
N LYS A 21 -11.14 18.44 -6.26
CA LYS A 21 -12.34 17.60 -6.49
C LYS A 21 -12.27 16.82 -7.80
N LYS A 22 -11.37 17.20 -8.72
CA LYS A 22 -11.14 16.50 -9.99
C LYS A 22 -10.07 15.41 -9.89
N VAL A 23 -9.39 15.31 -8.76
CA VAL A 23 -8.43 14.24 -8.47
C VAL A 23 -9.12 13.23 -7.55
N SER A 24 -9.07 11.95 -7.91
CA SER A 24 -9.63 10.91 -7.05
C SER A 24 -8.88 10.83 -5.72
N ARG A 25 -9.54 10.32 -4.67
CA ARG A 25 -8.90 10.14 -3.38
C ARG A 25 -7.70 9.17 -3.46
N GLY A 26 -7.83 8.08 -4.21
CA GLY A 26 -6.75 7.11 -4.40
C GLY A 26 -5.54 7.68 -5.16
N THR A 27 -5.77 8.56 -6.15
CA THR A 27 -4.68 9.27 -6.83
C THR A 27 -3.97 10.24 -5.89
N LEU A 28 -4.70 10.93 -5.00
CA LEU A 28 -4.09 11.78 -3.97
C LEU A 28 -3.26 10.98 -2.96
N GLU A 29 -3.75 9.81 -2.51
CA GLU A 29 -2.97 8.92 -1.63
C GLU A 29 -1.67 8.45 -2.29
N ALA A 30 -1.68 8.19 -3.60
CA ALA A 30 -0.46 7.84 -4.34
C ALA A 30 0.53 9.02 -4.39
N TYR A 31 0.02 10.24 -4.59
CA TYR A 31 0.83 11.45 -4.51
C TYR A 31 1.42 11.67 -3.10
N TRP A 32 0.67 11.44 -2.04
CA TRP A 32 1.19 11.57 -0.67
C TRP A 32 2.24 10.52 -0.34
N ALA A 33 2.09 9.29 -0.84
CA ALA A 33 3.15 8.30 -0.74
C ALA A 33 4.43 8.78 -1.47
N TYR A 34 4.30 9.38 -2.65
CA TYR A 34 5.45 10.01 -3.34
C TYR A 34 6.09 11.13 -2.50
N GLU A 35 5.28 12.03 -1.93
CA GLU A 35 5.76 13.13 -1.09
C GLU A 35 6.51 12.60 0.14
N PHE A 36 5.99 11.55 0.79
CA PHE A 36 6.66 10.86 1.88
C PHE A 36 8.06 10.37 1.47
N ASN A 37 8.19 9.75 0.30
CA ASN A 37 9.49 9.28 -0.20
C ASN A 37 10.48 10.41 -0.43
N CYS A 38 10.03 11.54 -1.00
CA CYS A 38 10.86 12.73 -1.20
C CYS A 38 11.36 13.34 0.13
N ASN A 39 10.55 13.24 1.19
CA ASN A 39 10.86 13.83 2.50
C ASN A 39 11.71 12.93 3.40
N ASN A 40 11.88 11.64 3.06
CA ASN A 40 12.50 10.65 3.95
C ASN A 40 13.66 9.86 3.32
N ASP A 41 14.13 10.25 2.13
CA ASP A 41 15.27 9.62 1.44
C ASP A 41 15.17 8.09 1.35
N CYS A 42 13.96 7.57 1.06
CA CYS A 42 13.72 6.13 1.01
C CYS A 42 14.54 5.45 -0.09
N SER A 43 15.08 4.26 0.22
CA SER A 43 15.88 3.46 -0.73
C SER A 43 15.05 2.82 -1.85
N GLU A 44 13.76 2.61 -1.58
CA GLU A 44 12.74 2.08 -2.50
C GLU A 44 11.46 2.91 -2.33
N PHE A 45 10.50 2.80 -3.26
CA PHE A 45 9.23 3.51 -3.14
C PHE A 45 8.40 2.92 -1.99
N ALA A 46 8.47 3.57 -0.83
CA ALA A 46 7.84 3.13 0.41
C ALA A 46 6.40 3.66 0.52
N CYS A 47 5.48 2.79 0.94
CA CYS A 47 4.12 3.15 1.33
C CYS A 47 3.99 2.91 2.82
N ASN A 48 4.11 4.00 3.60
CA ASN A 48 3.95 3.99 5.06
C ASN A 48 2.49 3.80 5.48
N GLU A 49 1.54 3.96 4.55
CA GLU A 49 0.12 3.67 4.72
C GLU A 49 -0.45 3.25 3.35
N LEU A 50 -1.43 2.34 3.34
CA LEU A 50 -2.19 2.00 2.14
C LEU A 50 -3.56 2.70 2.19
N PRO A 51 -4.12 3.06 1.03
CA PRO A 51 -5.42 3.71 0.98
C PRO A 51 -6.54 2.79 1.45
N TRP A 52 -7.70 3.37 1.74
CA TRP A 52 -8.94 2.60 1.94
C TRP A 52 -9.25 1.72 0.73
N THR A 53 -9.95 0.62 0.97
CA THR A 53 -10.26 -0.37 -0.08
C THR A 53 -11.06 0.21 -1.24
N THR A 54 -11.87 1.25 -1.00
CA THR A 54 -12.62 1.99 -2.03
C THR A 54 -11.72 2.79 -2.97
N ASP A 55 -10.53 3.17 -2.52
CA ASP A 55 -9.60 4.04 -3.24
C ASP A 55 -8.43 3.29 -3.88
N MET A 56 -8.30 1.99 -3.58
CA MET A 56 -7.18 1.15 -4.01
C MET A 56 -7.01 1.08 -5.53
N SER A 57 -8.11 1.07 -6.29
CA SER A 57 -8.06 0.98 -7.75
C SER A 57 -7.36 2.19 -8.38
N ASP A 58 -7.74 3.39 -7.94
CA ASP A 58 -7.16 4.63 -8.46
C ASP A 58 -5.72 4.84 -7.98
N PHE A 59 -5.41 4.42 -6.75
CA PHE A 59 -4.05 4.38 -6.23
C PHE A 59 -3.14 3.51 -7.10
N VAL A 60 -3.52 2.25 -7.35
CA VAL A 60 -2.71 1.32 -8.17
C VAL A 60 -2.57 1.83 -9.61
N LYS A 61 -3.63 2.43 -10.17
CA LYS A 61 -3.57 3.05 -11.49
C LYS A 61 -2.53 4.17 -11.52
N ALA A 62 -2.55 5.08 -10.54
CA ALA A 62 -1.60 6.19 -10.47
C ALA A 62 -0.15 5.69 -10.35
N MET A 63 0.10 4.70 -9.49
CA MET A 63 1.44 4.09 -9.36
C MET A 63 1.95 3.52 -10.69
N ARG A 64 1.09 2.81 -11.43
CA ARG A 64 1.45 2.24 -12.74
C ARG A 64 1.70 3.30 -13.80
N GLU A 65 0.89 4.35 -13.84
CA GLU A 65 1.06 5.46 -14.79
C GLU A 65 2.35 6.25 -14.52
N ALA A 66 2.72 6.42 -13.24
CA ALA A 66 4.02 6.96 -12.84
C ALA A 66 5.21 6.09 -13.33
N GLY A 67 4.95 4.81 -13.63
CA GLY A 67 5.96 3.84 -14.05
C GLY A 67 6.57 3.05 -12.90
N LEU A 68 5.87 2.91 -11.77
CA LEU A 68 6.27 2.00 -10.69
C LEU A 68 5.86 0.57 -11.02
N GLU A 69 6.79 -0.36 -10.81
CA GLU A 69 6.55 -1.80 -10.94
C GLU A 69 6.35 -2.47 -9.59
N THR A 70 6.98 -1.93 -8.54
CA THR A 70 6.94 -2.42 -7.17
C THR A 70 6.78 -1.26 -6.18
N ILE A 71 6.19 -1.58 -5.02
CA ILE A 71 6.13 -0.72 -3.84
C ILE A 71 6.54 -1.55 -2.62
N ALA A 72 7.14 -0.91 -1.63
CA ALA A 72 7.45 -1.52 -0.34
C ALA A 72 6.45 -1.02 0.72
N ILE A 73 5.69 -1.91 1.34
CA ILE A 73 4.78 -1.52 2.43
C ILE A 73 5.61 -1.40 3.71
N THR A 74 5.59 -0.22 4.34
CA THR A 74 6.37 0.10 5.55
C THR A 74 5.47 0.60 6.68
N GLU A 75 4.24 0.13 6.71
CA GLU A 75 3.22 0.49 7.69
C GLU A 75 3.56 -0.09 9.08
N THR A 76 3.34 0.71 10.14
CA THR A 76 3.79 0.40 11.52
C THR A 76 2.72 0.63 12.61
N SER A 77 1.48 0.94 12.24
CA SER A 77 0.34 1.08 13.17
C SER A 77 0.01 -0.23 13.90
N THR A 78 0.43 -1.38 13.37
CA THR A 78 0.32 -2.67 14.03
C THR A 78 1.65 -3.43 14.04
N ALA A 79 1.79 -4.39 14.94
CA ALA A 79 2.93 -5.31 14.95
C ALA A 79 2.88 -6.38 13.84
N LEU A 80 1.93 -6.30 12.88
CA LEU A 80 1.75 -7.33 11.86
C LEU A 80 2.98 -7.47 10.97
N LEU A 81 3.45 -6.37 10.36
CA LEU A 81 4.59 -6.40 9.45
C LEU A 81 5.86 -6.90 10.14
N GLU A 82 6.15 -6.38 11.35
CA GLU A 82 7.27 -6.85 12.16
C GLU A 82 7.20 -8.35 12.47
N ASN A 83 6.01 -8.86 12.81
CA ASN A 83 5.82 -10.28 13.11
C ASN A 83 5.94 -11.15 11.85
N LEU A 84 5.53 -10.68 10.67
CA LEU A 84 5.78 -11.38 9.40
C LEU A 84 7.28 -11.55 9.14
N HIS A 85 8.08 -10.51 9.38
CA HIS A 85 9.55 -10.61 9.30
C HIS A 85 10.13 -11.55 10.36
N LYS A 86 9.63 -11.50 11.61
CA LYS A 86 10.08 -12.43 12.68
C LYS A 86 9.75 -13.89 12.38
N LEU A 87 8.59 -14.17 11.75
CA LEU A 87 8.23 -15.50 11.30
C LEU A 87 9.18 -15.98 10.19
N ALA A 88 9.45 -15.13 9.19
CA ALA A 88 10.40 -15.45 8.13
C ALA A 88 11.81 -15.76 8.67
N ASN A 89 12.29 -14.99 9.65
CA ASN A 89 13.58 -15.21 10.30
C ASN A 89 13.65 -16.51 11.13
N GLN A 90 12.50 -17.10 11.49
CA GLN A 90 12.40 -18.40 12.14
C GLN A 90 12.27 -19.56 11.14
N GLY A 91 12.44 -19.29 9.84
CA GLY A 91 12.34 -20.30 8.79
C GLY A 91 10.92 -20.54 8.30
N CYS A 92 9.91 -19.78 8.74
CA CYS A 92 8.57 -19.85 8.15
C CYS A 92 8.53 -19.18 6.76
N THR A 93 7.55 -19.53 5.94
CA THR A 93 7.37 -18.93 4.60
C THR A 93 6.01 -18.27 4.48
N ILE A 94 5.98 -17.05 3.92
CA ILE A 94 4.74 -16.38 3.52
C ILE A 94 4.28 -17.04 2.21
N ASP A 95 3.19 -17.81 2.26
CA ASP A 95 2.65 -18.55 1.11
C ASP A 95 1.83 -17.63 0.20
N GLY A 96 1.14 -16.64 0.79
CA GLY A 96 0.44 -15.59 0.05
C GLY A 96 -0.86 -15.14 0.70
N LEU A 97 -1.57 -14.26 -0.02
CA LEU A 97 -2.90 -13.78 0.37
C LEU A 97 -3.94 -14.90 0.23
N CYS A 98 -4.84 -15.00 1.20
CA CYS A 98 -5.94 -15.96 1.17
C CYS A 98 -7.18 -15.38 1.86
N LYS A 99 -8.22 -16.21 1.95
CA LYS A 99 -9.39 -15.94 2.80
C LYS A 99 -9.56 -17.09 3.78
N VAL A 100 -10.06 -16.77 4.96
CA VAL A 100 -10.47 -17.75 5.97
C VAL A 100 -11.93 -17.52 6.35
N THR A 101 -12.68 -18.60 6.47
CA THR A 101 -14.07 -18.54 6.94
C THR A 101 -14.07 -18.67 8.47
N ARG A 102 -14.63 -17.69 9.18
CA ARG A 102 -14.85 -17.76 10.63
C ARG A 102 -16.05 -16.92 11.06
N SER A 103 -16.59 -17.21 12.24
CA SER A 103 -17.59 -16.34 12.84
C SER A 103 -16.96 -15.01 13.28
N ASN A 104 -17.65 -13.92 13.00
CA ASN A 104 -17.35 -12.61 13.57
C ASN A 104 -17.78 -12.53 15.06
N ILE A 105 -17.60 -11.38 15.71
CA ILE A 105 -17.91 -11.20 17.14
C ILE A 105 -19.41 -11.32 17.47
N TRP A 106 -20.29 -11.34 16.45
CA TRP A 106 -21.73 -11.52 16.58
C TRP A 106 -22.19 -12.93 16.19
N GLY A 107 -21.26 -13.86 15.89
CA GLY A 107 -21.57 -15.23 15.53
C GLY A 107 -21.84 -15.47 14.04
N ASN A 108 -21.90 -14.42 13.21
CA ASN A 108 -22.16 -14.56 11.77
C ASN A 108 -20.90 -15.10 11.07
N VAL A 109 -21.08 -16.13 10.25
CA VAL A 109 -20.00 -16.74 9.46
C VAL A 109 -19.65 -15.82 8.28
N GLU A 110 -18.38 -15.43 8.19
CA GLU A 110 -17.88 -14.52 7.16
C GLU A 110 -16.54 -15.01 6.59
N GLU A 111 -16.26 -14.66 5.33
CA GLU A 111 -14.92 -14.79 4.74
C GLU A 111 -14.08 -13.54 5.01
N ILE A 112 -12.91 -13.72 5.61
CA ILE A 112 -12.04 -12.62 6.04
C ILE A 112 -10.70 -12.71 5.29
N PRO A 113 -10.19 -11.60 4.74
CA PRO A 113 -8.85 -11.55 4.18
C PRO A 113 -7.78 -11.99 5.18
N ALA A 114 -6.81 -12.77 4.72
CA ALA A 114 -5.75 -13.31 5.55
C ALA A 114 -4.45 -13.48 4.76
N ILE A 115 -3.36 -13.74 5.48
CA ILE A 115 -2.07 -14.14 4.93
C ILE A 115 -1.79 -15.55 5.43
N ARG A 116 -1.51 -16.48 4.52
CA ARG A 116 -1.12 -17.84 4.88
C ARG A 116 0.38 -17.91 5.15
N ILE A 117 0.74 -18.49 6.29
CA ILE A 117 2.12 -18.74 6.70
C ILE A 117 2.33 -20.26 6.79
N ARG A 118 3.40 -20.78 6.19
CA ARG A 118 3.86 -22.15 6.35
C ARG A 118 4.88 -22.22 7.48
N LEU A 119 4.61 -23.05 8.48
CA LEU A 119 5.54 -23.41 9.54
C LEU A 119 6.37 -24.58 9.01
N ASN A 120 7.59 -24.30 8.53
CA ASN A 120 8.48 -25.33 7.97
C ASN A 120 9.16 -26.14 9.08
#